data_AF-A0A6V8PV67-F1
#
_entry.id   AF-A0A6V8PV67-F1
#
_cell.length_a   1.000
_cell.length_b   1.000
_cell.length_c   1.000
_cell.angle_alpha   90.00
_cell.angle_beta   90.00
_cell.angle_gamma   90.00
#
_symmetry.space_group_name_H-M   'P 1'
#
loop_
_entity.id
_entity.type
_entity.pdbx_description
1 polymer ?
#
loop_
_entity_poly.entity_id
_entity_poly.type
_entity_poly.pdbx_seq_one_letter_code
_entity_poly.pdbx_strand_id
1 'polypeptide(L)'
;GGFLCHCGREFDSYYDCSWRMVRDLPYGPYKRSWLAFPQFRVDCPECGVVTEKLAFCEPRLTYTKRLAAEVALSCREIRSLKAVAGEYALDWKTVKEIDKQALEEELPTPAETPARLLAVDEFSIKKRHKYGTTVIDAEAPAVLWVGKDRRQETLEEFFSLFGEKNCSGVEAVAMDMWDPYEAAVRKIKEKGEYTLLGQLQVRLDESRDHYWAEVPVL
;
A
#
# COMPACT_ATOMS: atom_id res chain seq x y z
N GLY A 1 16.66 -31.23 5.14
CA GLY A 1 15.56 -30.25 5.00
C GLY A 1 14.82 -30.59 3.74
N GLY A 2 13.49 -30.66 3.80
CA GLY A 2 12.67 -30.95 2.63
C GLY A 2 12.47 -29.72 1.73
N PHE A 3 11.87 -29.95 0.58
CA PHE A 3 11.45 -28.93 -0.38
C PHE A 3 10.00 -28.55 -0.11
N LEU A 4 9.69 -27.25 -0.07
CA LEU A 4 8.35 -26.77 0.30
C LEU A 4 7.57 -26.33 -0.94
N CYS A 5 6.39 -26.90 -1.17
CA CYS A 5 5.46 -26.41 -2.19
C CYS A 5 4.73 -25.16 -1.70
N HIS A 6 4.25 -24.31 -2.61
CA HIS A 6 3.45 -23.13 -2.26
C HIS A 6 2.13 -23.48 -1.54
N CYS A 7 1.61 -24.71 -1.68
CA CYS A 7 0.45 -25.20 -0.92
C CYS A 7 0.79 -25.63 0.52
N GLY A 8 2.06 -25.57 0.93
CA GLY A 8 2.51 -25.91 2.28
C GLY A 8 2.96 -27.36 2.47
N ARG A 9 2.80 -28.23 1.47
CA ARG A 9 3.34 -29.60 1.52
C ARG A 9 4.85 -29.62 1.45
N GLU A 10 5.46 -30.47 2.26
CA GLU A 10 6.89 -30.75 2.24
C GLU A 10 7.18 -32.03 1.44
N PHE A 11 8.31 -32.03 0.74
CA PHE A 11 8.80 -33.14 -0.08
C PHE A 11 10.24 -33.48 0.33
N ASP A 12 10.58 -34.77 0.33
CA ASP A 12 11.94 -35.26 0.59
C ASP A 12 12.78 -35.41 -0.70
N SER A 13 12.12 -35.31 -1.85
CA SER A 13 12.70 -35.43 -3.19
C SER A 13 12.26 -34.26 -4.08
N TYR A 14 13.03 -34.01 -5.14
CA TYR A 14 12.78 -32.93 -6.10
C TYR A 14 12.61 -33.50 -7.51
N TYR A 15 11.86 -32.78 -8.34
CA TYR A 15 11.68 -33.06 -9.76
C TYR A 15 12.95 -32.74 -10.55
N ASP A 16 13.42 -31.49 -10.45
CA ASP A 16 14.70 -31.05 -11.00
C ASP A 16 15.31 -29.89 -10.20
N CYS A 17 16.53 -29.47 -10.59
CA CYS A 17 17.29 -28.41 -9.93
C CYS A 17 18.00 -27.54 -10.97
N SER A 18 18.08 -26.24 -10.72
CA SER A 18 18.85 -25.30 -11.52
C SER A 18 19.59 -24.29 -10.63
N TRP A 19 20.75 -23.82 -11.08
CA TRP A 19 21.43 -22.72 -10.40
C TRP A 19 20.72 -21.40 -10.67
N ARG A 20 20.45 -20.66 -9.60
CA ARG A 20 19.84 -19.33 -9.66
C ARG A 20 20.75 -18.31 -9.00
N MET A 21 20.79 -17.11 -9.58
CA MET A 21 21.42 -15.95 -8.96
C MET A 21 20.40 -14.83 -8.80
N VAL A 22 20.35 -14.23 -7.61
CA VAL A 22 19.49 -13.10 -7.30
C VAL A 22 20.27 -11.97 -6.66
N ARG A 23 19.85 -10.73 -6.92
CA ARG A 23 20.39 -9.51 -6.30
C ARG A 23 20.19 -9.55 -4.79
N ASP A 24 21.17 -9.05 -4.08
CA ASP A 24 21.11 -8.99 -2.62
C ASP A 24 21.75 -7.71 -2.09
N LEU A 25 21.66 -7.51 -0.78
CA LEU A 25 22.18 -6.33 -0.09
C LEU A 25 23.63 -6.02 -0.49
N PRO A 26 24.00 -4.72 -0.61
CA PRO A 26 25.38 -4.31 -0.80
C PRO A 26 26.32 -4.98 0.20
N TYR A 27 27.53 -5.31 -0.24
CA TYR A 27 28.57 -5.88 0.62
C TYR A 27 29.77 -4.94 0.66
N GLY A 28 29.93 -4.23 1.78
CA GLY A 28 30.98 -3.22 1.93
C GLY A 28 30.94 -2.17 0.80
N PRO A 29 32.03 -1.97 0.04
CA PRO A 29 32.06 -0.98 -1.04
C PRO A 29 31.26 -1.42 -2.29
N TYR A 30 30.85 -2.69 -2.37
CA TYR A 30 30.19 -3.25 -3.54
C TYR A 30 28.67 -3.06 -3.44
N LYS A 31 28.15 -2.05 -4.14
CA LYS A 31 26.70 -1.82 -4.31
C LYS A 31 25.98 -3.00 -4.96
N ARG A 32 26.72 -3.84 -5.67
CA ARG A 32 26.16 -4.97 -6.41
C ARG A 32 26.66 -6.31 -5.88
N SER A 33 25.82 -6.95 -5.07
CA SER A 33 26.01 -8.32 -4.60
C SER A 33 24.95 -9.27 -5.16
N TRP A 34 25.28 -10.56 -5.27
CA TRP A 34 24.36 -11.62 -5.67
C TRP A 34 24.50 -12.83 -4.76
N LEU A 35 23.39 -13.51 -4.49
CA LEU A 35 23.39 -14.86 -3.92
C LEU A 35 23.20 -15.87 -5.04
N ALA A 36 24.11 -16.84 -5.12
CA ALA A 36 24.00 -17.99 -6.00
C ALA A 36 23.61 -19.22 -5.17
N PHE A 37 22.56 -19.93 -5.58
CA PHE A 37 22.07 -21.11 -4.87
C PHE A 37 21.39 -22.11 -5.84
N PRO A 38 21.36 -23.40 -5.50
CA PRO A 38 20.54 -24.37 -6.20
C PRO A 38 19.06 -24.10 -5.88
N GLN A 39 18.25 -23.97 -6.91
CA GLN A 39 16.79 -23.82 -6.82
C GLN A 39 16.14 -25.10 -7.34
N PHE A 40 15.31 -25.71 -6.49
CA PHE A 40 14.63 -26.97 -6.76
C PHE A 40 13.18 -26.75 -7.20
N ARG A 41 12.67 -27.68 -8.02
CA ARG A 41 11.23 -27.83 -8.27
C ARG A 41 10.75 -29.16 -7.69
N VAL A 42 9.53 -29.20 -7.21
CA VAL A 42 8.86 -30.38 -6.69
C VAL A 42 7.70 -30.77 -7.59
N ASP A 43 7.40 -32.06 -7.69
CA ASP A 43 6.22 -32.56 -8.38
C ASP A 43 5.08 -32.76 -7.37
N CYS A 44 4.28 -31.71 -7.19
CA CYS A 44 3.18 -31.71 -6.24
C CYS A 44 1.94 -32.35 -6.89
N PRO A 45 1.27 -33.32 -6.25
CA PRO A 45 0.07 -33.95 -6.83
C PRO A 45 -1.11 -32.98 -7.01
N GLU A 46 -1.13 -31.84 -6.30
CA GLU A 46 -2.17 -30.81 -6.44
C GLU A 46 -1.75 -29.62 -7.30
N CYS A 47 -0.46 -29.27 -7.29
CA CYS A 47 0.03 -28.05 -7.93
C CYS A 47 0.82 -28.33 -9.23
N GLY A 48 1.10 -29.60 -9.52
CA GLY A 48 2.02 -30.04 -10.56
C GLY A 48 3.48 -29.70 -10.21
N VAL A 49 4.30 -29.56 -11.25
CA VAL A 49 5.72 -29.23 -11.11
C VAL A 49 5.89 -27.74 -10.80
N VAL A 50 6.27 -27.43 -9.56
CA VAL A 50 6.40 -26.05 -9.06
C VAL A 50 7.75 -25.81 -8.40
N THR A 51 8.25 -24.58 -8.48
CA THR A 51 9.45 -24.15 -7.76
C THR A 51 9.20 -24.14 -6.26
N GLU A 52 10.16 -24.65 -5.50
CA GLU A 52 10.10 -24.64 -4.04
C GLU A 52 9.95 -23.22 -3.49
N LYS A 53 9.31 -23.11 -2.34
CA LYS A 53 9.20 -21.89 -1.56
C LYS A 53 10.45 -21.73 -0.69
N LEU A 54 11.20 -20.64 -0.90
CA LEU A 54 12.33 -20.27 -0.06
C LEU A 54 11.96 -19.16 0.90
N ALA A 55 12.43 -19.24 2.14
CA ALA A 55 12.18 -18.23 3.16
C ALA A 55 12.74 -16.85 2.76
N PHE A 56 13.85 -16.82 2.01
CA PHE A 56 14.59 -15.59 1.69
C PHE A 56 14.38 -15.05 0.28
N CYS A 57 13.72 -15.79 -0.63
CA CYS A 57 13.56 -15.40 -2.04
C CYS A 57 12.28 -15.99 -2.64
N GLU A 58 11.51 -15.16 -3.34
CA GLU A 58 10.31 -15.64 -4.05
C GLU A 58 10.66 -16.30 -5.40
N PRO A 59 9.93 -17.34 -5.84
CA PRO A 59 10.22 -18.13 -7.05
C PRO A 59 10.36 -17.38 -8.39
N ARG A 60 10.07 -16.08 -8.47
CA ARG A 60 10.16 -15.27 -9.70
C ARG A 60 10.91 -13.94 -9.54
N LEU A 61 11.22 -13.54 -8.31
CA LEU A 61 11.90 -12.26 -8.06
C LEU A 61 13.41 -12.38 -8.27
N THR A 62 14.00 -11.41 -8.94
CA THR A 62 15.46 -11.43 -9.19
C THR A 62 16.26 -10.83 -8.03
N TYR A 63 15.64 -10.70 -6.84
CA TYR A 63 16.22 -10.15 -5.62
C TYR A 63 15.75 -10.91 -4.37
N THR A 64 16.48 -10.76 -3.26
CA THR A 64 16.13 -11.32 -1.96
C THR A 64 15.04 -10.49 -1.26
N LYS A 65 14.28 -11.13 -0.37
CA LYS A 65 13.29 -10.45 0.49
C LYS A 65 13.94 -9.40 1.40
N ARG A 66 15.14 -9.70 1.91
CA ARG A 66 15.89 -8.75 2.76
C ARG A 66 16.32 -7.50 2.00
N LEU A 67 16.69 -7.63 0.72
CA LEU A 67 16.97 -6.46 -0.12
C LEU A 67 15.68 -5.65 -0.36
N ALA A 68 14.55 -6.31 -0.62
CA ALA A 68 13.27 -5.61 -0.78
C ALA A 68 12.87 -4.84 0.49
N ALA A 69 13.01 -5.44 1.67
CA ALA A 69 12.71 -4.80 2.94
C ALA A 69 13.57 -3.54 3.18
N GLU A 70 14.89 -3.63 2.93
CA GLU A 70 15.79 -2.48 3.10
C GLU A 70 15.49 -1.33 2.12
N VAL A 71 15.15 -1.68 0.86
CA VAL A 71 14.73 -0.72 -0.15
C VAL A 71 13.41 -0.05 0.26
N ALA A 72 12.43 -0.81 0.76
CA ALA A 72 11.16 -0.26 1.24
C ALA A 72 11.36 0.73 2.40
N LEU A 73 12.20 0.38 3.37
CA LEU A 73 12.57 1.29 4.47
C LEU A 73 13.23 2.57 3.96
N SER A 74 14.15 2.46 3.01
CA SER A 74 14.82 3.61 2.39
C SER A 74 13.84 4.52 1.62
N CYS A 75 12.76 3.97 1.08
CA CYS A 75 11.69 4.75 0.43
C CYS A 75 10.85 5.58 1.43
N ARG A 76 10.91 5.29 2.73
CA ARG A 76 10.22 6.07 3.79
C ARG A 76 10.96 7.36 4.14
N GLU A 77 12.22 7.49 3.74
CA GLU A 77 12.99 8.71 3.97
C GLU A 77 12.60 9.83 3.01
N ILE A 78 13.03 11.06 3.32
CA ILE A 78 12.81 12.25 2.47
C ILE A 78 13.76 12.20 1.26
N ARG A 79 13.60 11.18 0.41
CA ARG A 79 14.43 10.91 -0.78
C ARG A 79 13.54 10.47 -1.95
N SER A 80 13.96 10.82 -3.16
CA SER A 80 13.24 10.35 -4.37
C SER A 80 13.49 8.86 -4.62
N LEU A 81 12.52 8.15 -5.20
CA LEU A 81 12.70 6.75 -5.65
C LEU A 81 13.92 6.58 -6.58
N LYS A 82 14.27 7.62 -7.34
CA LYS A 82 15.46 7.59 -8.22
C LYS A 82 16.76 7.63 -7.41
N ALA A 83 16.78 8.35 -6.29
CA ALA A 83 17.93 8.36 -5.38
C ALA A 83 18.11 6.99 -4.72
N VAL A 84 17.02 6.40 -4.21
CA VAL A 84 17.02 5.04 -3.63
C VAL A 84 17.48 4.01 -4.67
N ALA A 85 16.99 4.08 -5.91
CA ALA A 85 17.45 3.21 -7.00
C ALA A 85 18.96 3.31 -7.26
N GLY A 86 19.54 4.51 -7.17
CA GLY A 86 20.98 4.74 -7.32
C GLY A 86 21.83 4.22 -6.15
N GLU A 87 21.26 4.16 -4.96
CA GLU A 87 21.91 3.58 -3.78
C GLU A 87 22.06 2.06 -3.92
N TYR A 88 20.96 1.36 -4.21
CA TYR A 88 20.92 -0.11 -4.33
C TYR A 88 21.31 -0.64 -5.71
N ALA A 89 21.63 0.25 -6.65
CA ALA A 89 21.92 -0.04 -8.05
C ALA A 89 20.83 -0.91 -8.72
N LEU A 90 19.57 -0.58 -8.45
CA LEU A 90 18.37 -1.22 -9.00
C LEU A 90 17.74 -0.35 -10.10
N ASP A 91 16.92 -0.97 -10.95
CA ASP A 91 16.06 -0.20 -11.84
C ASP A 91 14.99 0.54 -11.01
N TRP A 92 14.71 1.79 -11.38
CA TRP A 92 13.76 2.61 -10.64
C TRP A 92 12.35 2.01 -10.61
N LYS A 93 11.96 1.22 -11.64
CA LYS A 93 10.67 0.50 -11.65
C LYS A 93 10.65 -0.62 -10.63
N THR A 94 11.79 -1.30 -10.41
CA THR A 94 11.91 -2.32 -9.35
C THR A 94 11.74 -1.70 -7.97
N VAL A 95 12.40 -0.56 -7.71
CA VAL A 95 12.24 0.17 -6.44
C VAL A 95 10.79 0.63 -6.26
N LYS A 96 10.17 1.17 -7.32
CA LYS A 96 8.76 1.56 -7.28
C LYS A 96 7.83 0.38 -6.96
N GLU A 97 8.08 -0.79 -7.53
CA GLU A 97 7.27 -1.98 -7.28
C GLU A 97 7.44 -2.49 -5.84
N ILE A 98 8.67 -2.47 -5.30
CA ILE A 98 8.95 -2.80 -3.90
C ILE A 98 8.21 -1.85 -2.95
N ASP A 99 8.32 -0.54 -3.19
CA ASP A 99 7.63 0.49 -2.40
C ASP A 99 6.11 0.32 -2.44
N LYS A 100 5.57 0.03 -3.63
CA LYS A 100 4.13 -0.26 -3.82
C LYS A 100 3.70 -1.48 -3.00
N GLN A 101 4.44 -2.58 -3.06
CA GLN A 101 4.10 -3.79 -2.31
C GLN A 101 4.17 -3.56 -0.80
N ALA A 102 5.18 -2.85 -0.31
CA ALA A 102 5.28 -2.49 1.10
C ALA A 102 4.12 -1.59 1.56
N LEU A 103 3.70 -0.63 0.74
CA LEU A 103 2.52 0.19 1.00
C LEU A 103 1.24 -0.65 1.01
N GLU A 104 1.07 -1.60 0.09
CA GLU A 104 -0.10 -2.49 0.04
C GLU A 104 -0.19 -3.41 1.27
N GLU A 105 0.93 -3.82 1.84
CA GLU A 105 0.98 -4.60 3.09
C GLU A 105 0.71 -3.77 4.36
N GLU A 106 1.05 -2.48 4.35
CA GLU A 106 0.82 -1.55 5.46
C GLU A 106 -0.59 -0.93 5.44
N LEU A 107 -1.19 -0.79 4.26
CA LEU A 107 -2.54 -0.24 4.13
C LEU A 107 -3.54 -1.18 4.80
N PRO A 108 -4.38 -0.66 5.71
CA PRO A 108 -5.34 -1.49 6.40
C PRO A 108 -6.41 -2.00 5.44
N THR A 109 -7.00 -3.15 5.75
CA THR A 109 -8.23 -3.59 5.09
C THR A 109 -9.37 -2.66 5.51
N PRO A 110 -10.08 -1.99 4.58
CA PRO A 110 -11.18 -1.09 4.94
C PRO A 110 -12.28 -1.77 5.77
N ALA A 111 -12.61 -3.03 5.46
CA ALA A 111 -13.61 -3.81 6.19
C ALA A 111 -13.25 -4.05 7.67
N GLU A 112 -11.95 -4.09 7.99
CA GLU A 112 -11.44 -4.44 9.32
C GLU A 112 -11.10 -3.20 10.16
N THR A 113 -11.26 -1.99 9.59
CA THR A 113 -10.86 -0.72 10.21
C THR A 113 -12.05 0.23 10.27
N PRO A 114 -12.97 0.06 11.22
CA PRO A 114 -14.14 0.92 11.34
C PRO A 114 -13.71 2.35 11.70
N ALA A 115 -14.30 3.34 11.02
CA ALA A 115 -14.05 4.75 11.25
C ALA A 115 -15.37 5.52 11.25
N ARG A 116 -15.56 6.41 12.24
CA ARG A 116 -16.78 7.22 12.41
C ARG A 116 -16.71 8.53 11.62
N LEU A 117 -15.52 9.12 11.58
CA LEU A 117 -15.27 10.36 10.85
C LEU A 117 -14.35 10.06 9.67
N LEU A 118 -14.85 10.25 8.45
CA LEU A 118 -14.08 10.04 7.24
C LEU A 118 -13.66 11.39 6.66
N ALA A 119 -12.43 11.48 6.15
CA ALA A 119 -12.01 12.57 5.27
C ALA A 119 -11.66 12.00 3.89
N VAL A 120 -12.18 12.63 2.84
CA VAL A 120 -11.92 12.29 1.44
C VAL A 120 -11.16 13.44 0.79
N ASP A 121 -9.99 13.15 0.24
CA ASP A 121 -9.12 14.13 -0.40
C ASP A 121 -8.70 13.70 -1.81
N GLU A 122 -8.34 14.68 -2.64
CA GLU A 122 -7.80 14.49 -3.97
C GLU A 122 -6.32 14.83 -4.01
N PHE A 123 -5.51 13.94 -4.57
CA PHE A 123 -4.10 14.25 -4.84
C PHE A 123 -3.77 14.15 -6.33
N SER A 124 -2.95 15.09 -6.80
CA SER A 124 -2.52 15.09 -8.20
C SER A 124 -1.38 14.10 -8.42
N ILE A 125 -1.61 13.09 -9.27
CA ILE A 125 -0.62 12.06 -9.62
C ILE A 125 0.37 12.59 -10.68
N LYS A 126 -0.09 13.44 -11.60
CA LYS A 126 0.72 14.13 -12.62
C LYS A 126 0.07 15.46 -13.03
N LYS A 127 0.89 16.41 -13.49
CA LYS A 127 0.40 17.63 -14.18
C LYS A 127 -0.64 17.28 -15.25
N ARG A 128 -1.75 18.01 -15.27
CA ARG A 128 -2.90 17.90 -16.20
C ARG A 128 -3.78 16.64 -16.04
N HIS A 129 -4.59 16.61 -14.97
CA HIS A 129 -5.83 15.82 -14.86
C HIS A 129 -5.73 14.32 -14.54
N LYS A 130 -4.65 13.85 -13.90
CA LYS A 130 -4.66 12.54 -13.23
C LYS A 130 -4.71 12.76 -11.73
N TYR A 131 -5.84 12.44 -11.14
CA TYR A 131 -6.07 12.55 -9.70
C TYR A 131 -6.16 11.15 -9.09
N GLY A 132 -5.82 11.02 -7.82
CA GLY A 132 -6.20 9.90 -6.98
C GLY A 132 -7.11 10.38 -5.87
N THR A 133 -7.88 9.46 -5.32
CA THR A 133 -8.75 9.69 -4.15
C THR A 133 -8.08 9.07 -2.94
N THR A 134 -8.06 9.75 -1.80
CA THR A 134 -7.62 9.17 -0.53
C THR A 134 -8.78 9.23 0.45
N VAL A 135 -9.03 8.14 1.18
CA VAL A 135 -9.95 8.11 2.32
C VAL A 135 -9.15 7.92 3.61
N ILE A 136 -9.42 8.77 4.59
CA ILE A 136 -8.66 8.89 5.84
C ILE A 136 -9.64 8.76 7.01
N ASP A 137 -9.22 8.07 8.07
CA ASP A 137 -9.86 8.16 9.37
C ASP A 137 -9.49 9.51 10.00
N ALA A 138 -10.46 10.40 10.18
CA ALA A 138 -10.23 11.74 10.69
C ALA A 138 -10.07 11.78 12.22
N GLU A 139 -10.49 10.75 12.97
CA GLU A 139 -10.28 10.66 14.42
C GLU A 139 -8.87 10.15 14.76
N ALA A 140 -8.42 9.14 14.02
CA ALA A 140 -7.06 8.63 14.08
C ALA A 140 -6.39 8.84 12.72
N PRO A 141 -5.79 10.02 12.44
CA PRO A 141 -5.33 10.47 11.12
C PRO A 141 -4.45 9.46 10.37
N ALA A 142 -5.11 8.50 9.72
CA ALA A 142 -4.49 7.36 9.07
C ALA A 142 -5.21 7.10 7.74
N VAL A 143 -4.42 6.82 6.71
CA VAL A 143 -4.96 6.48 5.39
C VAL A 143 -5.63 5.12 5.47
N LEU A 144 -6.94 5.07 5.22
CA LEU A 144 -7.71 3.84 5.15
C LEU A 144 -7.68 3.23 3.76
N TRP A 145 -7.65 4.07 2.73
CA TRP A 145 -7.74 3.61 1.35
C TRP A 145 -7.24 4.65 0.35
N VAL A 146 -6.70 4.17 -0.78
CA VAL A 146 -6.28 5.00 -1.91
C VAL A 146 -6.88 4.45 -3.20
N GLY A 147 -7.64 5.30 -3.88
CA GLY A 147 -8.32 5.03 -5.13
C GLY A 147 -7.68 5.70 -6.33
N LYS A 148 -7.81 5.05 -7.49
CA LYS A 148 -7.42 5.65 -8.77
C LYS A 148 -8.54 6.52 -9.31
N ASP A 149 -8.16 7.65 -9.90
CA ASP A 149 -9.06 8.68 -10.40
C ASP A 149 -9.83 9.34 -9.25
N ARG A 150 -10.73 10.24 -9.63
CA ARG A 150 -11.59 10.93 -8.68
C ARG A 150 -13.07 10.54 -8.85
N ARG A 151 -13.44 9.64 -9.76
CA ARG A 151 -14.87 9.49 -10.13
C ARG A 151 -15.76 8.98 -8.98
N GLN A 152 -17.07 9.18 -9.11
CA GLN A 152 -18.06 8.67 -8.16
C GLN A 152 -17.86 7.16 -7.90
N GLU A 153 -17.61 6.39 -8.97
CA GLU A 153 -17.40 4.93 -8.87
C GLU A 153 -16.17 4.58 -8.04
N THR A 154 -15.15 5.44 -8.03
CA THR A 154 -13.94 5.26 -7.23
C THR A 154 -14.30 5.28 -5.74
N LEU A 155 -15.10 6.24 -5.29
CA LEU A 155 -15.50 6.31 -3.87
C LEU A 155 -16.54 5.24 -3.50
N GLU A 156 -17.37 4.80 -4.45
CA GLU A 156 -18.28 3.66 -4.27
C GLU A 156 -17.53 2.34 -4.08
N GLU A 157 -16.40 2.15 -4.77
CA GLU A 157 -15.50 1.00 -4.54
C GLU A 157 -15.02 0.97 -3.10
N PHE A 158 -14.59 2.10 -2.54
CA PHE A 158 -14.24 2.20 -1.13
C PHE A 158 -15.39 1.77 -0.22
N PHE A 159 -16.60 2.33 -0.39
CA PHE A 159 -17.73 1.97 0.48
C PHE A 159 -18.15 0.50 0.36
N SER A 160 -18.01 -0.09 -0.83
CA SER A 160 -18.20 -1.53 -1.04
C SER A 160 -17.21 -2.36 -0.22
N LEU A 161 -15.92 -1.98 -0.25
CA LEU A 161 -14.86 -2.63 0.53
C LEU A 161 -14.98 -2.35 2.04
N PHE A 162 -15.42 -1.15 2.43
CA PHE A 162 -15.64 -0.76 3.82
C PHE A 162 -16.79 -1.55 4.44
N GLY A 163 -17.78 -1.92 3.63
CA GLY A 163 -18.88 -2.81 4.01
C GLY A 163 -20.02 -2.09 4.73
N GLU A 164 -21.22 -2.66 4.62
CA GLU A 164 -22.45 -2.00 5.09
C GLU A 164 -22.44 -1.70 6.60
N LYS A 165 -21.86 -2.61 7.40
CA LYS A 165 -21.74 -2.43 8.85
C LYS A 165 -20.93 -1.18 9.19
N ASN A 166 -19.76 -1.02 8.59
CA ASN A 166 -18.91 0.13 8.87
C ASN A 166 -19.53 1.41 8.29
N CYS A 167 -20.12 1.37 7.10
CA CYS A 167 -20.87 2.49 6.53
C CYS A 167 -21.99 3.00 7.46
N SER A 168 -22.72 2.10 8.13
CA SER A 168 -23.78 2.49 9.08
C SER A 168 -23.27 3.17 10.35
N GLY A 169 -21.98 3.02 10.67
CA GLY A 169 -21.31 3.66 11.80
C GLY A 169 -20.65 5.00 11.47
N VAL A 170 -20.71 5.45 10.21
CA VAL A 170 -20.14 6.74 9.78
C VAL A 170 -21.06 7.87 10.23
N GLU A 171 -20.51 8.83 10.98
CA GLU A 171 -21.22 9.99 11.53
C GLU A 171 -20.96 11.27 10.74
N ALA A 172 -19.80 11.38 10.08
CA ALA A 172 -19.49 12.51 9.22
C ALA A 172 -18.50 12.14 8.12
N VAL A 173 -18.61 12.83 6.99
CA VAL A 173 -17.61 12.78 5.92
C VAL A 173 -17.21 14.21 5.56
N ALA A 174 -15.92 14.52 5.72
CA ALA A 174 -15.30 15.74 5.24
C ALA A 174 -14.77 15.51 3.82
N MET A 175 -15.11 16.37 2.87
CA MET A 175 -14.63 16.29 1.48
C MET A 175 -14.73 17.66 0.82
N ASP A 176 -13.95 17.89 -0.25
CA ASP A 176 -14.14 19.06 -1.13
C ASP A 176 -15.49 18.96 -1.86
N MET A 177 -16.14 20.10 -2.14
CA MET A 177 -17.46 20.18 -2.75
C MET A 177 -17.42 19.81 -4.23
N TRP A 178 -17.27 18.52 -4.49
CA TRP A 178 -17.25 17.99 -5.82
C TRP A 178 -18.35 16.94 -6.01
N ASP A 179 -19.26 17.23 -6.93
CA ASP A 179 -20.53 16.52 -7.14
C ASP A 179 -20.41 14.98 -7.16
N PRO A 180 -19.37 14.36 -7.77
CA PRO A 180 -19.23 12.91 -7.79
C PRO A 180 -19.03 12.27 -6.41
N TYR A 181 -18.30 12.91 -5.50
CA TYR A 181 -18.13 12.40 -4.13
C TYR A 181 -19.39 12.58 -3.31
N GLU A 182 -20.06 13.73 -3.43
CA GLU A 182 -21.35 13.94 -2.76
C GLU A 182 -22.37 12.88 -3.21
N ALA A 183 -22.42 12.56 -4.50
CA ALA A 183 -23.30 11.52 -5.03
C ALA A 183 -22.99 10.12 -4.48
N ALA A 184 -21.72 9.72 -4.43
CA ALA A 184 -21.30 8.45 -3.83
C ALA A 184 -21.70 8.37 -2.34
N VAL A 185 -21.44 9.44 -1.60
CA VAL A 185 -21.73 9.51 -0.16
C VAL A 185 -23.24 9.51 0.08
N ARG A 186 -24.04 10.19 -0.74
CA ARG A 186 -25.52 10.14 -0.65
C ARG A 186 -26.10 8.73 -0.84
N LYS A 187 -25.46 7.84 -1.60
CA LYS A 187 -25.95 6.46 -1.76
C LYS A 187 -25.86 5.63 -0.49
N ILE A 188 -24.91 5.92 0.40
CA ILE A 188 -24.84 5.24 1.71
C ILE A 188 -25.79 5.88 2.76
N LYS A 189 -26.39 7.04 2.43
CA LYS A 189 -27.26 7.85 3.30
C LYS A 189 -28.64 7.25 3.57
N GLU A 190 -29.09 6.27 2.78
CA GLU A 190 -30.32 5.52 3.09
C GLU A 190 -30.20 4.63 4.35
N LYS A 191 -29.03 4.60 5.00
CA LYS A 191 -28.73 3.75 6.17
C LYS A 191 -28.26 4.51 7.45
N GLY A 192 -28.23 5.84 7.49
CA GLY A 192 -27.85 6.62 8.71
C GLY A 192 -27.79 8.15 8.55
N GLU A 193 -27.82 8.90 9.66
CA GLU A 193 -27.64 10.37 9.70
C GLU A 193 -26.14 10.74 9.73
N TYR A 194 -25.64 11.47 8.74
CA TYR A 194 -24.29 12.03 8.77
C TYR A 194 -24.21 13.46 8.22
N THR A 195 -23.22 14.22 8.69
CA THR A 195 -22.94 15.60 8.26
C THR A 195 -21.89 15.63 7.15
N LEU A 196 -22.20 16.28 6.02
CA LEU A 196 -21.21 16.66 5.01
C LEU A 196 -20.53 17.95 5.47
N LEU A 197 -19.28 17.86 5.89
CA LEU A 197 -18.51 19.03 6.33
C LEU A 197 -17.80 19.68 5.15
N GLY A 198 -18.57 20.24 4.20
CA GLY A 198 -18.05 21.05 3.10
C GLY A 198 -17.45 22.40 3.53
N GLN A 199 -17.37 22.68 4.85
CA GLN A 199 -16.92 23.96 5.44
C GLN A 199 -15.64 23.85 6.29
N LEU A 200 -14.90 22.74 6.23
CA LEU A 200 -13.65 22.63 6.99
C LEU A 200 -12.54 23.56 6.48
N GLN A 201 -12.60 24.12 5.27
CA GLN A 201 -11.58 25.10 4.86
C GLN A 201 -11.69 26.43 5.62
N VAL A 202 -12.90 26.93 5.89
CA VAL A 202 -13.08 28.18 6.65
C VAL A 202 -12.90 27.96 8.17
N ARG A 203 -13.39 26.84 8.72
CA ARG A 203 -13.24 26.54 10.16
C ARG A 203 -11.88 25.97 10.55
N LEU A 204 -11.16 25.28 9.67
CA LEU A 204 -9.75 24.93 9.94
C LEU A 204 -8.85 26.15 9.81
N ASP A 205 -9.12 27.10 8.91
CA ASP A 205 -8.36 28.35 8.88
C ASP A 205 -8.68 29.24 10.09
N GLU A 206 -9.94 29.34 10.53
CA GLU A 206 -10.31 30.07 11.76
C GLU A 206 -9.86 29.37 13.07
N SER A 207 -9.81 28.03 13.11
CA SER A 207 -9.30 27.29 14.28
C SER A 207 -7.78 27.09 14.26
N ARG A 208 -7.11 27.22 13.12
CA ARG A 208 -5.64 27.27 13.02
C ARG A 208 -5.09 28.47 13.81
N ASP A 209 -5.75 29.62 13.72
CA ASP A 209 -5.38 30.80 14.51
C ASP A 209 -5.61 30.60 16.01
N HIS A 210 -6.55 29.74 16.41
CA HIS A 210 -6.90 29.55 17.82
C HIS A 210 -6.10 28.45 18.53
N TYR A 211 -5.69 27.38 17.81
CA TYR A 211 -4.94 26.25 18.39
C TYR A 211 -3.41 26.33 18.20
N TRP A 212 -2.90 27.11 17.23
CA TRP A 212 -1.46 27.26 16.99
C TRP A 212 -0.85 28.57 17.55
N ALA A 213 -1.65 29.46 18.15
CA ALA A 213 -1.16 30.68 18.79
C ALA A 213 -0.26 30.42 20.03
N GLU A 214 -0.34 29.23 20.63
CA GLU A 214 0.40 28.90 21.85
C GLU A 214 1.47 27.80 21.66
N VAL A 215 1.72 27.34 20.44
CA VAL A 215 2.80 26.37 20.19
C VAL A 215 4.12 27.14 19.99
N PRO A 216 5.12 27.01 20.88
CA PRO A 216 6.38 27.69 20.70
C PRO A 216 7.05 27.18 19.43
N VAL A 217 7.39 28.10 18.53
CA VAL A 217 8.18 27.80 17.35
C VAL A 217 9.59 27.37 17.81
N LEU A 218 9.96 26.12 17.56
CA LEU A 218 11.33 25.62 17.66
C LEU A 218 12.08 25.89 16.34
#